data_AF-F2KFV7-F1
#
_entry.id   AF-F2KFV7-F1
#
_cell.length_a   1.000
_cell.length_b   1.000
_cell.length_c   1.000
_cell.angle_alpha   90.00
_cell.angle_beta   90.00
_cell.angle_gamma   90.00
#
_symmetry.space_group_name_H-M   'P 1'
#
loop_
_entity.id
_entity.type
_entity.pdbx_description
1 polymer ?
#
loop_
_entity_poly.entity_id
_entity_poly.type
_entity_poly.pdbx_seq_one_letter_code
_entity_poly.pdbx_strand_id
1 'polypeptide(L)'
;MTKDLSDADLHAVMLEAIEEGLNINVHAICVRLQIDVCSLLNQVAIAVAEGFISNIQDFEFCDEIMNALFVAIVDVSMHAPMPEPAFSIYRAFDTGEYTHSGDSTDVCPWEKYTRPEIERILHSTGRGLPTLAS
;
A
#
# COMPACT_ATOMS: atom_id res chain seq x y z
N MET A 1 10.08 20.45 -2.38
CA MET A 1 9.52 19.70 -3.52
C MET A 1 9.80 18.24 -3.23
N THR A 2 8.76 17.48 -2.91
CA THR A 2 8.84 16.01 -2.88
C THR A 2 8.98 15.52 -4.32
N LYS A 3 9.92 14.61 -4.57
CA LYS A 3 10.11 13.99 -5.89
C LYS A 3 9.01 12.96 -6.09
N ASP A 4 8.30 13.04 -7.21
CA ASP A 4 7.38 11.99 -7.65
C ASP A 4 8.19 10.90 -8.39
N LEU A 5 8.01 9.65 -7.99
CA LEU A 5 8.63 8.49 -8.62
C LEU A 5 7.90 8.14 -9.91
N SER A 6 8.63 7.59 -10.88
CA SER A 6 8.02 7.06 -12.10
C SER A 6 7.35 5.70 -11.83
N ASP A 7 6.40 5.29 -12.67
CA ASP A 7 5.78 3.96 -12.60
C ASP A 7 6.82 2.83 -12.63
N ALA A 8 7.91 3.03 -13.38
CA ALA A 8 9.01 2.09 -13.45
C ALA A 8 9.80 1.99 -12.14
N ASP A 9 10.05 3.13 -11.47
CA ASP A 9 10.70 3.14 -10.16
C ASP A 9 9.80 2.47 -9.11
N LEU A 10 8.50 2.78 -9.11
CA LEU A 10 7.52 2.20 -8.21
C LEU A 10 7.43 0.70 -8.37
N HIS A 11 7.29 0.22 -9.62
CA HIS A 11 7.26 -1.21 -9.91
C HIS A 11 8.56 -1.91 -9.52
N ALA A 12 9.72 -1.29 -9.73
CA ALA A 12 11.00 -1.86 -9.30
C ALA A 12 11.07 -2.01 -7.77
N VAL A 13 10.58 -1.03 -7.01
CA VAL A 13 10.53 -1.12 -5.54
C VAL A 13 9.53 -2.18 -5.08
N MET A 14 8.39 -2.34 -5.75
CA MET A 14 7.44 -3.42 -5.45
C MET A 14 8.08 -4.80 -5.63
N LEU A 15 8.83 -5.01 -6.72
CA LEU A 15 9.55 -6.28 -6.93
C LEU A 15 10.64 -6.52 -5.88
N GLU A 16 11.39 -5.47 -5.50
CA GLU A 16 12.39 -5.55 -4.41
C GLU A 16 11.72 -5.87 -3.07
N ALA A 17 10.49 -5.37 -2.82
CA ALA A 17 9.72 -5.68 -1.63
C ALA A 17 9.27 -7.15 -1.57
N ILE A 18 8.85 -7.72 -2.71
CA ILE A 18 8.53 -9.15 -2.82
C ILE A 18 9.79 -10.01 -2.59
N GLU A 19 10.91 -9.64 -3.21
CA GLU A 19 12.15 -10.42 -3.14
C GLU A 19 12.76 -10.43 -1.72
N GLU A 20 12.81 -9.26 -1.07
CA GLU A 20 13.48 -9.10 0.23
C GLU A 20 12.53 -9.29 1.42
N GLY A 21 11.22 -9.16 1.20
CA GLY A 21 10.19 -9.20 2.24
C GLY A 21 10.48 -8.19 3.35
N LEU A 22 10.40 -8.65 4.61
CA LEU A 22 10.69 -7.83 5.79
C LEU A 22 12.15 -7.34 5.89
N ASN A 23 13.06 -7.84 5.05
CA ASN A 23 14.46 -7.39 5.02
C ASN A 23 14.71 -6.25 4.02
N ILE A 24 13.67 -5.74 3.35
CA ILE A 24 13.79 -4.66 2.36
C ILE A 24 14.59 -3.47 2.92
N ASN A 25 15.65 -3.10 2.19
CA ASN A 25 16.53 -2.01 2.60
C ASN A 25 15.99 -0.65 2.09
N VAL A 26 14.94 -0.16 2.73
CA VAL A 26 14.28 1.10 2.36
C VAL A 26 15.25 2.29 2.35
N HIS A 27 16.25 2.29 3.24
CA HIS A 27 17.28 3.33 3.26
C HIS A 27 18.11 3.35 1.97
N ALA A 28 18.57 2.19 1.49
CA ALA A 28 19.31 2.09 0.23
C ALA A 28 18.47 2.56 -0.96
N ILE A 29 17.17 2.22 -0.98
CA ILE A 29 16.22 2.67 -2.00
C ILE A 29 16.07 4.19 -1.96
N CYS A 30 15.88 4.79 -0.78
CA CYS A 30 15.81 6.25 -0.62
C CYS A 30 17.04 6.96 -1.16
N VAL A 31 18.24 6.46 -0.86
CA VAL A 31 19.50 7.02 -1.36
C VAL A 31 19.59 6.89 -2.88
N ARG A 32 19.27 5.71 -3.43
CA ARG A 32 19.27 5.43 -4.87
C ARG A 32 18.30 6.33 -5.64
N LEU A 33 17.10 6.53 -5.10
CA LEU A 33 16.04 7.30 -5.73
C LEU A 33 16.03 8.79 -5.33
N GLN A 34 16.90 9.21 -4.41
CA GLN A 34 16.97 10.58 -3.88
C GLN A 34 15.60 11.09 -3.40
N ILE A 35 14.93 10.27 -2.59
CA ILE A 35 13.60 10.53 -2.03
C ILE A 35 13.65 10.31 -0.52
N ASP A 36 12.87 11.07 0.24
CA ASP A 36 12.71 10.83 1.68
C ASP A 36 11.88 9.57 1.93
N VAL A 37 12.09 8.95 3.10
CA VAL A 37 11.48 7.67 3.46
C VAL A 37 9.96 7.74 3.53
N CYS A 38 9.38 8.83 4.07
CA CYS A 38 7.93 8.99 4.15
C CYS A 38 7.32 9.08 2.75
N SER A 39 7.91 9.87 1.85
CA SER A 39 7.45 9.98 0.47
C SER A 39 7.58 8.67 -0.29
N LEU A 40 8.66 7.91 -0.09
CA LEU A 40 8.83 6.59 -0.71
C LEU A 40 7.71 5.64 -0.27
N LEU A 41 7.53 5.47 1.04
CA LEU A 41 6.52 4.55 1.59
C LEU A 41 5.11 4.91 1.13
N ASN A 42 4.77 6.21 1.16
CA ASN A 42 3.47 6.69 0.71
C ASN A 42 3.24 6.49 -0.78
N GLN A 43 4.22 6.80 -1.63
CA GLN A 43 4.06 6.66 -3.08
C GLN A 43 3.96 5.20 -3.50
N VAL A 44 4.77 4.31 -2.91
CA VAL A 44 4.69 2.87 -3.20
C VAL A 44 3.34 2.31 -2.75
N ALA A 45 2.89 2.62 -1.52
CA ALA A 45 1.60 2.16 -1.02
C ALA A 45 0.42 2.65 -1.87
N ILE A 46 0.45 3.92 -2.32
CA ILE A 46 -0.56 4.46 -3.24
C ILE A 46 -0.56 3.69 -4.57
N ALA A 47 0.61 3.41 -5.13
CA ALA A 47 0.72 2.67 -6.39
C ALA A 47 0.23 1.22 -6.25
N VAL A 48 0.49 0.56 -5.11
CA VAL A 48 -0.08 -0.77 -4.78
C VAL A 48 -1.61 -0.69 -4.75
N ALA A 49 -2.16 0.30 -4.06
CA ALA A 49 -3.61 0.52 -3.94
C ALA A 49 -4.28 0.80 -5.31
N GLU A 50 -3.68 1.66 -6.13
CA GLU A 50 -4.16 1.97 -7.50
C GLU A 50 -4.16 0.73 -8.38
N GLY A 51 -3.10 -0.08 -8.29
CA GLY A 51 -2.95 -1.35 -8.99
C GLY A 51 -4.02 -2.37 -8.62
N PHE A 52 -4.30 -2.51 -7.32
CA PHE A 52 -5.34 -3.39 -6.78
C PHE A 52 -6.75 -3.02 -7.25
N ILE A 53 -7.13 -1.74 -7.16
CA ILE A 53 -8.47 -1.29 -7.59
C ILE A 53 -8.63 -1.39 -9.10
N SER A 54 -7.55 -1.17 -9.86
CA SER A 54 -7.55 -1.34 -11.32
C SER A 54 -7.51 -2.81 -11.76
N ASN A 55 -7.46 -3.76 -10.83
CA ASN A 55 -7.28 -5.20 -11.07
C ASN A 55 -6.05 -5.52 -11.95
N ILE A 56 -4.99 -4.70 -11.83
CA ILE A 56 -3.69 -4.94 -12.47
C ILE A 56 -2.92 -5.98 -11.66
N GLN A 57 -2.99 -5.88 -10.33
CA GLN A 57 -2.43 -6.83 -9.38
C GLN A 57 -3.55 -7.42 -8.51
N ASP A 58 -3.37 -8.67 -8.10
CA ASP A 58 -4.30 -9.35 -7.20
C ASP A 58 -4.04 -9.01 -5.73
N PHE A 59 -4.92 -9.49 -4.85
CA PHE A 59 -4.83 -9.24 -3.42
C PHE A 59 -3.51 -9.74 -2.83
N GLU A 60 -3.09 -10.96 -3.16
CA GLU A 60 -1.91 -11.61 -2.57
C GLU A 60 -0.63 -10.82 -2.89
N PHE A 61 -0.47 -10.41 -4.15
CA PHE A 61 0.68 -9.58 -4.56
C PHE A 61 0.72 -8.24 -3.82
N CYS A 62 -0.43 -7.56 -3.73
CA CYS A 62 -0.51 -6.27 -3.06
C CYS A 62 -0.30 -6.38 -1.54
N ASP A 63 -0.87 -7.39 -0.92
CA ASP A 63 -0.74 -7.68 0.49
C ASP A 63 0.72 -7.99 0.88
N GLU A 64 1.40 -8.83 0.10
CA GLU A 64 2.80 -9.18 0.33
C GLU A 64 3.72 -7.95 0.34
N ILE A 65 3.51 -7.00 -0.58
CA ILE A 65 4.25 -5.73 -0.61
C ILE A 65 3.95 -4.89 0.64
N MET A 66 2.67 -4.75 1.02
CA MET A 66 2.32 -3.95 2.18
C MET A 66 2.87 -4.55 3.48
N ASN A 67 2.89 -5.88 3.58
CA ASN A 67 3.51 -6.63 4.67
C ASN A 67 5.04 -6.41 4.70
N ALA A 68 5.72 -6.44 3.54
CA ALA A 68 7.15 -6.12 3.45
C ALA A 68 7.50 -4.70 3.93
N LEU A 69 6.64 -3.72 3.62
CA LEU A 69 6.85 -2.32 4.00
C LEU A 69 6.48 -1.99 5.46
N PHE A 70 5.73 -2.85 6.15
CA PHE A 70 5.17 -2.57 7.47
C PHE A 70 6.22 -2.17 8.51
N VAL A 71 7.33 -2.91 8.60
CA VAL A 71 8.40 -2.63 9.56
C VAL A 71 8.97 -1.23 9.34
N ALA A 72 9.23 -0.85 8.08
CA ALA A 72 9.73 0.47 7.76
C ALA A 72 8.73 1.59 8.09
N ILE A 73 7.42 1.36 7.87
CA ILE A 73 6.36 2.31 8.24
C ILE A 73 6.38 2.56 9.76
N VAL A 74 6.43 1.48 10.55
CA VAL A 74 6.44 1.57 12.01
C VAL A 74 7.72 2.23 12.52
N ASP A 75 8.88 1.85 11.99
CA ASP A 75 10.18 2.42 12.38
C ASP A 75 10.23 3.94 12.15
N VAL A 76 9.72 4.40 11.01
CA VAL A 76 9.61 5.85 10.73
C VAL A 76 8.71 6.53 11.75
N SER A 77 7.58 5.92 12.10
CA SER A 77 6.62 6.49 13.06
C SER A 77 7.17 6.64 14.49
N MET A 78 8.27 5.96 14.83
CA MET A 78 8.96 6.12 16.11
C MET A 78 9.76 7.42 16.22
N HIS A 79 10.04 8.06 15.09
CA HIS A 79 10.90 9.24 15.02
C HIS A 79 10.30 10.41 14.24
N ALA A 80 9.21 10.17 13.51
CA ALA A 80 8.51 11.15 12.69
C ALA A 80 6.98 10.86 12.72
N PRO A 81 6.13 11.76 12.17
CA PRO A 81 4.73 11.43 11.97
C PRO A 81 4.54 10.14 11.16
N MET A 82 3.50 9.37 11.51
CA MET A 82 3.13 8.15 10.80
C MET A 82 3.04 8.39 9.28
N PRO A 83 3.70 7.56 8.44
CA PRO A 83 3.50 7.61 7.00
C PRO A 83 2.04 7.34 6.61
N GLU A 84 1.36 8.39 6.15
CA GLU A 84 0.00 8.32 5.62
C GLU A 84 -0.02 8.79 4.16
N PRO A 85 -0.70 8.07 3.24
CA PRO A 85 -1.66 7.00 3.52
C PRO A 85 -1.07 5.59 3.66
N ALA A 86 0.26 5.41 3.68
CA ALA A 86 0.87 4.07 3.67
C ALA A 86 0.37 3.15 4.80
N PHE A 87 0.28 3.66 6.02
CA PHE A 87 -0.21 2.89 7.16
C PHE A 87 -1.71 2.56 7.04
N SER A 88 -2.54 3.50 6.59
CA SER A 88 -3.96 3.24 6.33
C SER A 88 -4.16 2.17 5.26
N ILE A 89 -3.33 2.18 4.21
CA ILE A 89 -3.37 1.17 3.13
C ILE A 89 -2.95 -0.19 3.68
N TYR A 90 -1.85 -0.28 4.43
CA TYR A 90 -1.41 -1.52 5.07
C TYR A 90 -2.53 -2.13 5.90
N ARG A 91 -3.18 -1.33 6.76
CA ARG A 91 -4.29 -1.79 7.59
C ARG A 91 -5.49 -2.32 6.79
N ALA A 92 -5.76 -1.76 5.61
CA ALA A 92 -6.84 -2.22 4.76
C ALA A 92 -6.56 -3.62 4.18
N PHE A 93 -5.30 -3.89 3.82
CA PHE A 93 -4.84 -5.21 3.37
C PHE A 93 -4.84 -6.22 4.52
N ASP A 94 -4.23 -5.88 5.66
CA ASP A 94 -4.22 -6.70 6.89
C ASP A 94 -5.64 -7.10 7.35
N THR A 95 -6.60 -6.18 7.27
CA THR A 95 -8.00 -6.49 7.59
C THR A 95 -8.59 -7.53 6.61
N GLY A 96 -8.17 -7.54 5.35
CA GLY A 96 -8.66 -8.49 4.34
C GLY A 96 -8.06 -9.89 4.40
N GLU A 97 -7.08 -10.15 5.27
CA GLU A 97 -6.41 -11.46 5.34
C GLU A 97 -7.28 -12.55 6.00
N TYR A 98 -8.20 -12.17 6.89
CA TYR A 98 -8.90 -13.12 7.75
C TYR A 98 -10.43 -13.01 7.68
N THR A 99 -11.09 -14.13 7.98
CA THR A 99 -12.54 -14.17 8.11
C THR A 99 -12.97 -13.44 9.39
N HIS A 100 -14.00 -12.59 9.29
CA HIS A 100 -14.50 -11.85 10.42
C HIS A 100 -15.66 -12.57 11.11
N SER A 101 -15.78 -12.37 12.42
CA SER A 101 -16.91 -12.91 13.18
C SER A 101 -18.24 -12.36 12.66
N GLY A 102 -19.14 -13.25 12.28
CA GLY A 102 -20.45 -12.90 11.71
C GLY A 102 -20.51 -13.00 10.18
N ASP A 103 -19.37 -13.22 9.52
CA ASP A 103 -19.34 -13.51 8.09
C ASP A 103 -19.75 -14.95 7.81
N SER A 104 -20.43 -15.16 6.69
CA SER A 104 -20.63 -16.50 6.16
C SER A 104 -19.35 -17.01 5.50
N THR A 105 -19.24 -18.33 5.38
CA THR A 105 -18.02 -19.00 4.86
C THR A 105 -17.74 -18.73 3.38
N ASP A 106 -18.71 -18.20 2.64
CA ASP A 106 -18.60 -17.81 1.23
C ASP A 106 -18.14 -16.36 1.04
N VAL A 107 -17.98 -15.58 2.12
CA VAL A 107 -17.45 -14.23 2.04
C VAL A 107 -15.95 -14.27 1.74
N CYS A 108 -15.56 -13.57 0.67
CA CYS A 108 -14.17 -13.24 0.41
C CYS A 108 -13.78 -11.99 1.24
N PRO A 109 -12.90 -12.10 2.26
CA PRO A 109 -12.68 -10.99 3.19
C PRO A 109 -12.08 -9.76 2.52
N TRP A 110 -11.11 -9.91 1.62
CA TRP A 110 -10.52 -8.76 0.91
C TRP A 110 -11.50 -8.07 -0.05
N GLU A 111 -12.48 -8.78 -0.62
CA GLU A 111 -13.55 -8.14 -1.41
C GLU A 111 -14.47 -7.31 -0.52
N LYS A 112 -14.76 -7.80 0.69
CA LYS A 112 -15.68 -7.15 1.63
C LYS A 112 -15.04 -6.01 2.42
N TYR A 113 -13.76 -6.12 2.76
CA TYR A 113 -13.08 -5.21 3.69
C TYR A 113 -11.97 -4.40 3.03
N THR A 114 -11.02 -5.04 2.32
CA THR A 114 -9.90 -4.34 1.69
C THR A 114 -10.37 -3.43 0.56
N ARG A 115 -11.12 -3.96 -0.40
CA ARG A 115 -11.52 -3.21 -1.60
C ARG A 115 -12.29 -1.93 -1.28
N PRO A 116 -13.36 -1.94 -0.46
CA PRO A 116 -14.07 -0.70 -0.13
C PRO A 116 -13.22 0.32 0.63
N GLU A 117 -12.33 -0.15 1.50
CA GLU A 117 -11.47 0.74 2.29
C GLU A 117 -10.37 1.37 1.42
N ILE A 118 -9.76 0.61 0.50
CA ILE A 118 -8.80 1.15 -0.46
C ILE A 118 -9.46 2.19 -1.38
N GLU A 119 -10.68 1.94 -1.88
CA GLU A 119 -11.43 2.92 -2.66
C GLU A 119 -11.65 4.23 -1.87
N ARG A 120 -12.03 4.11 -0.59
CA ARG A 120 -12.22 5.25 0.31
C ARG A 120 -10.93 6.04 0.53
N ILE A 121 -9.82 5.35 0.75
CA ILE A 121 -8.50 5.97 0.94
C ILE A 121 -8.08 6.72 -0.34
N LEU A 122 -8.13 6.06 -1.51
CA LEU A 122 -7.76 6.68 -2.79
C LEU A 122 -8.65 7.88 -3.15
N HIS A 123 -9.95 7.79 -2.89
CA HIS A 123 -10.85 8.93 -3.07
C HIS A 123 -10.45 10.12 -2.17
N SER A 124 -10.05 9.85 -0.91
CA SER A 124 -9.63 10.88 0.04
C SER A 124 -8.30 11.55 -0.33
N THR A 125 -7.44 10.86 -1.10
CA THR A 125 -6.16 11.40 -1.60
C THR A 125 -6.29 12.11 -2.96
N GLY A 126 -7.51 12.21 -3.50
CA GLY A 126 -7.76 12.79 -4.83
C GLY A 126 -7.36 11.86 -5.99
N ARG A 127 -7.15 10.58 -5.72
CA ARG A 127 -6.73 9.54 -6.68
C ARG A 127 -7.77 8.46 -6.94
N GLY A 128 -8.98 8.62 -6.41
CA GLY A 128 -10.09 7.67 -6.60
C GLY A 128 -10.71 7.77 -8.00
N LEU A 129 -11.32 6.67 -8.45
CA LEU A 129 -12.21 6.69 -9.62
C LEU A 129 -13.32 7.74 -9.39
N PRO A 130 -13.68 8.55 -10.40
CA PRO A 130 -14.79 9.48 -10.26
C PRO A 130 -16.06 8.69 -9.95
N THR A 131 -16.73 9.06 -8.86
CA THR A 131 -18.04 8.51 -8.51
C THR A 131 -18.98 8.79 -9.67
N LEU A 132 -19.36 7.75 -10.42
CA LEU A 132 -20.47 7.87 -11.36
C LEU A 132 -21.73 8.06 -10.52
N ALA A 133 -22.16 9.31 -10.38
CA ALA A 133 -23.43 9.64 -9.77
C ALA A 133 -24.53 8.86 -10.51
N SER A 134 -25.23 8.01 -9.76
CA SER A 134 -26.43 7.29 -10.21
C SER A 134 -27.62 8.24 -10.33
#